data_AF-A0AAD6VZF5-F1
#
_entry.id   AF-A0AAD6VZF5-F1
#
_cell.length_a   1.000
_cell.length_b   1.000
_cell.length_c   1.000
_cell.angle_alpha   90.00
_cell.angle_beta   90.00
_cell.angle_gamma   90.00
#
_symmetry.space_group_name_H-M   'P 1'
#
loop_
_entity.id
_entity.type
_entity.pdbx_description
1 polymer ?
#
loop_
_entity_poly.entity_id
_entity_poly.type
_entity_poly.pdbx_seq_one_letter_code
_entity_poly.pdbx_strand_id
1 'polypeptide(L)'
;MCMAAARADAMPIVSKLYCSSSQTVLVVRKRPHVVSGGGFVVTDCSQKVVFRVDGCGVSGSEGELILRDSSGEALLLIRRKGGMVQALSIHRKWKGYTFDYEGSQKLVFSLKEPNFSCLLRNNAIRVSTEPRRSNKDWDFEIKGYFPDRSCSIVDSLGNIVAQVRDLYMFDPQLA
;
A
#
# COMPACT_ATOMS: atom_id res chain seq x y z
N MET A 1 12.58 10.52 32.32
CA MET A 1 11.95 11.59 31.52
C MET A 1 12.90 11.98 30.41
N CYS A 2 12.49 11.77 29.16
CA CYS A 2 12.79 12.59 27.99
C CYS A 2 11.67 12.24 27.00
N MET A 3 10.62 13.06 26.95
CA MET A 3 9.63 13.00 25.89
C MET A 3 10.31 13.48 24.61
N ALA A 4 10.56 12.58 23.66
CA ALA A 4 10.75 13.01 22.29
C ALA A 4 9.38 13.46 21.79
N ALA A 5 9.23 14.76 21.54
CA ALA A 5 8.04 15.31 20.88
C ALA A 5 7.80 14.52 19.59
N ALA A 6 6.61 13.93 19.45
CA ALA A 6 6.20 13.32 18.19
C ALA A 6 6.26 14.39 17.11
N ARG A 7 7.05 14.10 16.07
CA ARG A 7 7.31 14.98 14.92
C ARG A 7 5.98 15.48 14.35
N ALA A 8 5.90 16.80 14.18
CA ALA A 8 4.72 17.51 13.69
C ALA A 8 4.20 16.92 12.36
N ASP A 9 2.87 16.70 12.34
CA ASP A 9 1.99 16.62 11.18
C ASP A 9 2.31 15.57 10.10
N ALA A 10 2.12 14.29 10.43
CA ALA A 10 1.95 13.26 9.40
C ALA A 10 0.61 13.48 8.69
N MET A 11 0.62 14.22 7.58
CA MET A 11 -0.60 14.55 6.86
C MET A 11 -1.24 13.27 6.27
N PRO A 12 -2.52 12.98 6.58
CA PRO A 12 -3.19 11.77 6.11
C PRO A 12 -3.26 11.72 4.58
N ILE A 13 -3.05 10.52 4.03
CA ILE A 13 -3.23 10.24 2.60
C ILE A 13 -4.68 9.83 2.31
N VAL A 14 -5.22 8.89 3.10
CA VAL A 14 -6.60 8.40 2.94
C VAL A 14 -7.53 9.06 3.96
N SER A 15 -7.22 8.96 5.25
CA SER A 15 -8.00 9.57 6.33
C SER A 15 -7.16 9.62 7.61
N LYS A 16 -7.42 10.62 8.48
CA LYS A 16 -6.81 10.70 9.82
C LYS A 16 -7.16 9.49 10.70
N LEU A 17 -8.28 8.82 10.42
CA LEU A 17 -8.71 7.61 11.14
C LEU A 17 -7.70 6.46 11.03
N TYR A 18 -6.87 6.46 9.99
CA TYR A 18 -5.85 5.43 9.76
C TYR A 18 -4.44 5.93 10.11
N CYS A 19 -4.34 7.03 10.86
CA CYS A 19 -3.09 7.55 11.38
C CYS A 19 -2.98 7.22 12.87
N SER A 20 -1.81 6.73 13.29
CA SER A 20 -1.47 6.54 14.71
C SER A 20 -0.32 7.48 15.09
N SER A 21 -0.35 7.99 16.32
CA SER A 21 0.76 8.76 16.89
C SER A 21 1.94 7.87 17.32
N SER A 22 1.76 6.56 17.28
CA SER A 22 2.77 5.56 17.64
C SER A 22 2.91 4.50 16.56
N GLN A 23 4.04 3.79 16.58
CA GLN A 23 4.28 2.70 15.66
C GLN A 23 3.19 1.63 15.81
N THR A 24 2.58 1.24 14.68
CA THR A 24 1.55 0.20 14.64
C THR A 24 2.09 -1.02 13.89
N VAL A 25 1.83 -2.21 14.43
CA VAL A 25 2.19 -3.49 13.79
C VAL A 25 0.94 -4.14 13.25
N LEU A 26 1.00 -4.56 11.99
CA LEU A 26 -0.08 -5.22 11.27
C LEU A 26 0.39 -6.59 10.78
N VAL A 27 -0.49 -7.58 10.87
CA VAL A 27 -0.24 -8.95 10.43
C VAL A 27 -1.09 -9.23 9.20
N VAL A 28 -0.43 -9.62 8.11
CA VAL A 28 -1.11 -9.91 6.83
C VAL A 28 -1.17 -11.42 6.63
N ARG A 29 -2.39 -11.95 6.40
CA ARG A 29 -2.64 -13.37 6.13
C ARG A 29 -3.35 -13.51 4.79
N LYS A 30 -2.86 -14.43 3.95
CA LYS A 30 -3.52 -14.77 2.69
C LYS A 30 -4.79 -15.57 2.97
N ARG A 31 -5.91 -15.16 2.37
CA ARG A 31 -7.14 -15.96 2.37
C ARG A 31 -7.06 -17.04 1.29
N PRO A 32 -7.50 -18.27 1.58
CA PRO A 32 -7.57 -19.33 0.58
C PRO A 32 -8.40 -18.92 -0.64
N HIS A 33 -8.08 -19.49 -1.79
CA HIS A 33 -8.86 -19.33 -3.01
C HIS A 33 -10.15 -20.15 -2.90
N VAL A 34 -11.20 -19.52 -2.39
CA VAL A 34 -12.58 -20.06 -2.39
C VAL A 34 -13.46 -19.24 -3.33
N VAL A 35 -14.69 -19.71 -3.57
CA VAL A 35 -15.69 -19.21 -4.55
C VAL A 35 -15.85 -17.67 -4.57
N SER A 36 -15.49 -16.97 -3.50
CA SER A 36 -15.49 -15.50 -3.38
C SER A 36 -14.18 -14.78 -3.78
N GLY A 37 -13.21 -15.45 -4.41
CA GLY A 37 -12.08 -14.79 -5.10
C GLY A 37 -10.80 -14.52 -4.29
N GLY A 38 -10.50 -15.29 -3.24
CA GLY A 38 -9.21 -15.19 -2.52
C GLY A 38 -8.97 -13.85 -1.81
N GLY A 39 -7.71 -13.43 -1.64
CA GLY A 39 -7.34 -12.11 -1.10
C GLY A 39 -6.53 -12.14 0.19
N PHE A 40 -6.58 -11.06 0.97
CA PHE A 40 -5.84 -10.91 2.22
C PHE A 40 -6.72 -10.42 3.37
N VAL A 41 -6.37 -10.81 4.58
CA VAL A 41 -6.89 -10.24 5.83
C VAL A 41 -5.71 -9.61 6.56
N VAL A 42 -5.92 -8.41 7.05
CA VAL A 42 -4.96 -7.67 7.86
C VAL A 42 -5.50 -7.54 9.27
N THR A 43 -4.73 -7.95 10.27
CA THR A 43 -5.09 -7.82 11.69
C THR A 43 -4.08 -6.97 12.45
N ASP A 44 -4.48 -6.47 13.61
CA ASP A 44 -3.52 -6.00 14.62
C ASP A 44 -2.86 -7.19 15.36
N CYS A 45 -1.99 -6.88 16.33
CA CYS A 45 -1.35 -7.89 17.18
C CYS A 45 -2.34 -8.65 18.09
N SER A 46 -3.49 -8.07 18.37
CA SER A 46 -4.58 -8.70 19.14
C SER A 46 -5.48 -9.58 18.25
N GLN A 47 -5.07 -9.83 17.01
CA GLN A 47 -5.79 -10.63 16.02
C GLN A 47 -7.14 -10.02 15.58
N LYS A 48 -7.40 -8.75 15.89
CA LYS A 48 -8.60 -8.05 15.42
C LYS A 48 -8.41 -7.65 13.96
N VAL A 49 -9.40 -7.96 13.12
CA VAL A 49 -9.37 -7.56 11.70
C VAL A 49 -9.48 -6.05 11.58
N VAL A 50 -8.50 -5.44 10.91
CA VAL A 50 -8.45 -4.01 10.61
C VAL A 50 -8.74 -3.71 9.14
N PHE A 51 -8.31 -4.59 8.23
CA PHE A 51 -8.56 -4.46 6.81
C PHE A 51 -8.77 -5.80 6.11
N ARG A 52 -9.46 -5.77 4.97
CA ARG A 52 -9.55 -6.88 4.03
C ARG A 52 -9.17 -6.40 2.64
N VAL A 53 -8.49 -7.25 1.87
CA VAL A 53 -8.15 -6.96 0.47
C VAL A 53 -8.81 -8.02 -0.40
N ASP A 54 -9.74 -7.60 -1.25
CA ASP A 54 -10.42 -8.42 -2.24
C ASP A 54 -9.83 -8.21 -3.65
N GLY A 55 -10.20 -9.05 -4.60
CA GLY A 55 -9.79 -8.93 -6.01
C GLY A 55 -8.51 -9.68 -6.39
N CYS A 56 -7.94 -10.48 -5.48
CA CYS A 56 -6.77 -11.32 -5.76
C CYS A 56 -7.11 -12.68 -6.42
N GLY A 57 -8.32 -12.82 -6.97
CA GLY A 57 -8.95 -14.05 -7.45
C GLY A 57 -8.81 -14.31 -8.95
N VAL A 58 -9.20 -15.51 -9.42
CA VAL A 58 -9.32 -15.80 -10.87
C VAL A 58 -10.51 -15.06 -11.50
N SER A 59 -11.55 -14.77 -10.71
CA SER A 59 -12.78 -14.08 -11.14
C SER A 59 -12.83 -12.59 -10.79
N GLY A 60 -11.76 -12.03 -10.21
CA GLY A 60 -11.64 -10.58 -10.10
C GLY A 60 -11.31 -9.98 -11.47
N SER A 61 -11.79 -8.77 -11.76
CA SER A 61 -11.29 -7.99 -12.91
C SER A 61 -9.76 -7.90 -12.81
N GLU A 62 -9.05 -8.52 -13.76
CA GLU A 62 -7.60 -8.63 -13.71
C GLU A 62 -6.96 -7.24 -13.54
N GLY A 63 -6.29 -7.01 -12.41
CA GLY A 63 -5.67 -5.73 -12.10
C GLY A 63 -6.53 -4.76 -11.27
N GLU A 64 -7.60 -5.22 -10.63
CA GLU A 64 -8.35 -4.46 -9.62
C GLU A 64 -8.29 -5.12 -8.26
N LEU A 65 -8.05 -4.30 -7.23
CA LEU A 65 -8.04 -4.70 -5.83
C LEU A 65 -8.93 -3.73 -5.05
N ILE A 66 -9.66 -4.23 -4.06
CA ILE A 66 -10.48 -3.39 -3.17
C ILE A 66 -9.95 -3.57 -1.75
N LEU A 67 -9.48 -2.48 -1.15
CA LEU A 67 -9.19 -2.41 0.28
C LEU A 67 -10.48 -2.04 1.02
N ARG A 68 -10.86 -2.86 1.98
CA ARG A 68 -12.01 -2.65 2.87
C ARG A 68 -11.57 -2.48 4.31
N ASP A 69 -12.35 -1.75 5.08
CA ASP A 69 -12.16 -1.62 6.51
C ASP A 69 -12.64 -2.87 7.30
N SER A 70 -12.63 -2.75 8.63
CA SER A 70 -13.09 -3.80 9.54
C SER A 70 -14.60 -4.11 9.42
N SER A 71 -15.43 -3.11 9.06
CA SER A 71 -16.88 -3.26 8.80
C SER A 71 -17.17 -3.88 7.43
N GLY A 72 -16.22 -3.86 6.51
CA GLY A 72 -16.38 -4.35 5.14
C GLY A 72 -16.69 -3.23 4.14
N GLU A 73 -16.69 -1.97 4.57
CA GLU A 73 -16.89 -0.82 3.70
C GLU A 73 -15.65 -0.61 2.83
N ALA A 74 -15.86 -0.26 1.55
CA ALA A 74 -14.78 -0.05 0.61
C ALA A 74 -14.05 1.27 0.89
N LEU A 75 -12.75 1.21 1.13
CA LEU A 75 -11.89 2.37 1.39
C LEU A 75 -11.13 2.82 0.15
N LEU A 76 -10.51 1.87 -0.56
CA LEU A 76 -9.71 2.16 -1.74
C LEU A 76 -10.01 1.15 -2.83
N LEU A 77 -10.24 1.67 -4.04
CA LEU A 77 -10.12 0.91 -5.27
C LEU A 77 -8.70 1.11 -5.82
N ILE A 78 -7.95 0.03 -5.97
CA ILE A 78 -6.60 0.05 -6.53
C ILE A 78 -6.66 -0.64 -7.89
N ARG A 79 -6.45 0.14 -8.95
CA ARG A 79 -6.58 -0.33 -10.34
C ARG A 79 -5.26 -0.17 -11.08
N ARG A 80 -4.85 -1.23 -11.77
CA ARG A 80 -3.79 -1.22 -12.77
C ARG A 80 -4.35 -0.55 -14.02
N LYS A 81 -3.68 0.47 -14.57
CA LYS A 81 -4.12 1.08 -15.83
C LYS A 81 -3.97 0.06 -16.96
N GLY A 82 -5.08 -0.52 -17.42
CA GLY A 82 -5.21 -1.17 -18.72
C GLY A 82 -5.73 -0.18 -19.75
N GLY A 83 -5.14 -0.14 -20.94
CA GLY A 83 -5.67 0.63 -22.07
C GLY A 83 -5.49 -0.17 -23.35
N MET A 84 -6.28 0.15 -24.38
CA MET A 84 -6.32 -0.48 -25.72
C MET A 84 -4.99 -0.49 -26.50
N VAL A 85 -3.89 -0.06 -25.87
CA VAL A 85 -2.53 -0.03 -26.41
C VAL A 85 -1.58 -0.81 -25.48
N GLN A 86 -2.02 -1.98 -24.97
CA GLN A 86 -1.18 -2.87 -24.16
C GLN A 86 0.08 -3.33 -24.89
N ALA A 87 0.10 -3.29 -26.23
CA ALA A 87 1.30 -3.59 -27.02
C ALA A 87 2.42 -2.53 -26.89
N LEU A 88 2.13 -1.31 -26.39
CA LEU A 88 3.10 -0.20 -26.36
C LEU A 88 3.39 0.38 -24.97
N SER A 89 2.63 0.03 -23.92
CA SER A 89 2.87 0.53 -22.56
C SER A 89 3.78 -0.41 -21.76
N ILE A 90 5.08 -0.18 -21.84
CA ILE A 90 6.12 -0.89 -21.06
C ILE A 90 6.00 -0.57 -19.54
N HIS A 91 5.20 0.43 -19.17
CA HIS A 91 5.09 0.92 -17.80
C HIS A 91 3.82 0.38 -17.12
N ARG A 92 3.98 -0.57 -16.21
CA ARG A 92 2.89 -0.98 -15.32
C ARG A 92 2.65 0.13 -14.28
N LYS A 93 1.48 0.77 -14.34
CA LYS A 93 1.08 1.84 -13.41
C LYS A 93 -0.16 1.43 -12.66
N TRP A 94 -0.14 1.63 -11.35
CA TRP A 94 -1.27 1.44 -10.46
C TRP A 94 -1.78 2.79 -9.98
N LYS A 95 -3.09 2.88 -9.75
CA LYS A 95 -3.74 4.06 -9.19
C LYS A 95 -4.68 3.64 -8.07
N GLY A 96 -4.64 4.38 -6.96
CA GLY A 96 -5.54 4.21 -5.83
C GLY A 96 -6.58 5.32 -5.79
N TYR A 97 -7.84 4.94 -5.62
CA TYR A 97 -8.98 5.84 -5.63
C TYR A 97 -9.80 5.68 -4.35
N THR A 98 -10.20 6.78 -3.74
CA THR A 98 -11.27 6.83 -2.73
C THR A 98 -12.59 7.20 -3.41
N PHE A 99 -13.69 7.05 -2.67
CA PHE A 99 -15.01 7.47 -3.10
C PHE A 99 -15.48 8.63 -2.22
N ASP A 100 -16.14 9.63 -2.81
CA ASP A 100 -16.89 10.61 -2.03
C ASP A 100 -18.30 10.08 -1.69
N TYR A 101 -19.11 10.91 -1.04
CA TYR A 101 -20.46 10.56 -0.64
C TYR A 101 -21.43 10.39 -1.83
N GLU A 102 -21.08 10.92 -3.01
CA GLU A 102 -21.84 10.75 -4.26
C GLU A 102 -21.36 9.51 -5.04
N GLY A 103 -20.37 8.78 -4.52
CA GLY A 103 -19.75 7.63 -5.17
C GLY A 103 -18.74 7.99 -6.26
N SER A 104 -18.37 9.26 -6.38
CA SER A 104 -17.40 9.72 -7.38
C SER A 104 -15.98 9.31 -6.99
N GLN A 105 -15.19 8.86 -7.98
CA GLN A 105 -13.82 8.39 -7.75
C GLN A 105 -12.84 9.56 -7.67
N LYS A 106 -12.14 9.67 -6.53
CA LYS A 106 -11.06 10.63 -6.34
C LYS A 106 -9.71 9.91 -6.31
N LEU A 107 -8.80 10.32 -7.20
CA LEU A 107 -7.43 9.81 -7.21
C LEU A 107 -6.71 10.24 -5.92
N VAL A 108 -6.08 9.28 -5.23
CA VAL A 108 -5.33 9.52 -3.99
C VAL A 108 -3.85 9.24 -4.16
N PHE A 109 -3.49 8.21 -4.93
CA PHE A 109 -2.10 7.95 -5.26
C PHE A 109 -1.92 7.27 -6.62
N SER A 110 -0.73 7.40 -7.17
CA SER A 110 -0.25 6.63 -8.32
C SER A 110 1.05 5.93 -7.97
N LEU A 111 1.19 4.68 -8.38
CA LEU A 111 2.42 3.89 -8.25
C LEU A 111 2.94 3.55 -9.63
N LYS A 112 4.23 3.80 -9.85
CA LYS A 112 4.94 3.45 -11.08
C LYS A 112 5.88 2.29 -10.79
N GLU A 113 5.63 1.15 -11.43
CA GLU A 113 6.58 0.04 -11.40
C GLU A 113 7.86 0.41 -12.18
N PRO A 114 9.01 -0.16 -11.81
CA PRO A 114 10.26 0.07 -12.50
C PRO A 114 10.18 -0.36 -13.96
N ASN A 115 10.85 0.40 -14.82
CA ASN A 115 11.04 0.03 -16.20
C ASN A 115 12.17 -0.98 -16.27
N PHE A 116 11.87 -2.23 -16.62
CA PHE A 116 12.89 -3.24 -16.88
C PHE A 116 13.63 -3.04 -18.22
N SER A 117 13.66 -1.82 -18.77
CA SER A 117 14.48 -1.54 -19.95
C SER A 117 15.96 -1.53 -19.54
N CYS A 118 16.75 -2.33 -20.25
CA CYS A 118 18.19 -2.55 -20.05
C CYS A 118 19.08 -1.28 -20.03
N LEU A 119 18.52 -0.10 -20.31
CA LEU A 119 19.23 1.17 -20.42
C LEU A 119 19.06 2.10 -19.19
N LEU A 120 18.10 1.82 -18.30
CA LEU A 120 17.82 2.68 -17.14
C LEU A 120 18.09 1.92 -15.84
N ARG A 121 19.13 2.35 -15.12
CA ARG A 121 19.59 1.77 -13.84
C ARG A 121 18.66 2.06 -12.64
N ASN A 122 17.43 2.51 -12.88
CA ASN A 122 16.52 2.95 -11.83
C ASN A 122 15.34 1.97 -11.67
N ASN A 123 15.55 0.99 -10.79
CA ASN A 123 14.58 -0.06 -10.48
C ASN A 123 13.67 0.31 -9.29
N ALA A 124 13.63 1.59 -8.89
CA ALA A 124 12.83 2.02 -7.75
C ALA A 124 11.33 2.05 -8.09
N ILE A 125 10.52 1.39 -7.27
CA ILE A 125 9.06 1.58 -7.28
C ILE A 125 8.76 2.89 -6.55
N ARG A 126 8.10 3.82 -7.25
CA ARG A 126 7.79 5.15 -6.71
C ARG A 126 6.30 5.39 -6.61
N VAL A 127 5.90 6.07 -5.55
CA VAL A 127 4.50 6.45 -5.26
C VAL A 127 4.40 7.97 -5.20
N SER A 128 3.41 8.52 -5.90
CA SER A 128 3.03 9.92 -5.82
C SER A 128 1.59 10.04 -5.30
N THR A 129 1.36 10.99 -4.40
CA THR A 129 0.06 11.28 -3.79
C THR A 129 -0.62 12.44 -4.50
N GLU A 130 -1.95 12.49 -4.40
CA GLU A 130 -2.76 13.57 -4.94
C GLU A 130 -3.57 14.25 -3.81
N PRO A 131 -3.73 15.59 -3.86
CA PRO A 131 -3.11 16.51 -4.81
C PRO A 131 -1.59 16.56 -4.61
N ARG A 132 -0.82 16.74 -5.69
CA ARG A 132 0.64 16.86 -5.59
C ARG A 132 1.06 17.92 -4.58
N ARG A 133 1.98 17.55 -3.69
CA ARG A 133 2.41 18.42 -2.57
C ARG A 133 3.88 18.81 -2.64
N SER A 134 4.65 18.15 -3.50
CA SER A 134 6.05 18.46 -3.70
C SER A 134 6.37 18.63 -5.18
N ASN A 135 7.44 19.38 -5.45
CA ASN A 135 7.99 19.52 -6.81
C ASN A 135 8.71 18.25 -7.27
N LYS A 136 8.90 17.25 -6.38
CA LYS A 136 9.41 15.94 -6.79
C LYS A 136 8.28 15.18 -7.48
N ASP A 137 8.67 14.35 -8.45
CA ASP A 137 7.72 13.49 -9.17
C ASP A 137 7.10 12.40 -8.29
N TRP A 138 7.61 12.20 -7.07
CA TRP A 138 7.26 11.13 -6.13
C TRP A 138 7.33 11.62 -4.68
N ASP A 139 6.50 11.02 -3.82
CA ASP A 139 6.44 11.31 -2.38
C ASP A 139 7.02 10.16 -1.55
N PHE A 140 6.90 8.92 -2.04
CA PHE A 140 7.47 7.73 -1.41
C PHE A 140 8.20 6.83 -2.41
N GLU A 141 9.18 6.09 -1.90
CA GLU A 141 9.92 5.06 -2.61
C GLU A 141 9.82 3.73 -1.85
N ILE A 142 9.52 2.65 -2.56
CA ILE A 142 9.55 1.30 -2.01
C ILE A 142 10.91 0.68 -2.33
N LYS A 143 11.62 0.27 -1.28
CA LYS A 143 12.95 -0.34 -1.34
C LYS A 143 12.91 -1.79 -0.84
N GLY A 144 14.01 -2.51 -1.05
CA GLY A 144 14.20 -3.87 -0.57
C GLY A 144 13.66 -4.94 -1.52
N TYR A 145 13.60 -6.18 -1.04
CA TYR A 145 13.18 -7.33 -1.82
C TYR A 145 12.09 -8.12 -1.09
N PHE A 146 10.94 -8.28 -1.75
CA PHE A 146 9.74 -8.81 -1.11
C PHE A 146 9.86 -10.28 -0.68
N PRO A 147 10.44 -11.20 -1.49
CA PRO A 147 10.64 -12.59 -1.07
C PRO A 147 11.50 -12.74 0.19
N ASP A 148 12.51 -11.87 0.36
CA ASP A 148 13.35 -11.83 1.55
C ASP A 148 12.74 -11.01 2.69
N ARG A 149 11.50 -10.52 2.54
CA ARG A 149 10.75 -9.75 3.55
C ARG A 149 11.48 -8.51 4.04
N SER A 150 12.36 -7.96 3.21
CA SER A 150 13.22 -6.80 3.53
C SER A 150 12.68 -5.47 2.97
N CYS A 151 11.41 -5.43 2.57
CA CYS A 151 10.81 -4.25 1.97
C CYS A 151 10.58 -3.11 2.97
N SER A 152 10.84 -1.89 2.54
CA SER A 152 10.52 -0.67 3.29
C SER A 152 9.92 0.40 2.38
N ILE A 153 9.04 1.23 2.95
CA ILE A 153 8.51 2.44 2.34
C ILE A 153 9.23 3.61 2.97
N VAL A 154 9.87 4.43 2.12
CA VAL A 154 10.69 5.57 2.53
C VAL A 154 10.08 6.83 1.97
N ASP A 155 9.96 7.88 2.78
CA ASP A 155 9.47 9.18 2.32
C ASP A 155 10.52 9.96 1.51
N SER A 156 10.10 11.09 0.95
CA SER A 156 10.98 11.96 0.14
C SER A 156 12.14 12.61 0.91
N LEU A 157 12.13 12.53 2.25
CA LEU A 157 13.20 13.00 3.14
C LEU A 157 14.14 11.87 3.56
N GLY A 158 13.85 10.62 3.21
CA GLY A 158 14.64 9.45 3.56
C GLY A 158 14.22 8.76 4.86
N ASN A 159 13.12 9.17 5.50
CA ASN A 159 12.62 8.48 6.69
C ASN A 159 11.87 7.21 6.30
N ILE A 160 12.07 6.12 7.04
CA ILE A 160 11.28 4.89 6.88
C ILE A 160 9.90 5.11 7.52
N VAL A 161 8.84 5.01 6.72
CA VAL A 161 7.44 5.19 7.16
C VAL A 161 6.68 3.88 7.32
N ALA A 162 7.16 2.80 6.69
CA ALA A 162 6.67 1.44 6.91
C ALA A 162 7.74 0.42 6.53
N GLN A 163 7.69 -0.78 7.11
CA GLN A 163 8.52 -1.90 6.65
C GLN A 163 7.86 -3.25 6.89
N VAL A 164 8.29 -4.23 6.10
CA VAL A 164 8.03 -5.64 6.33
C VAL A 164 9.09 -6.17 7.31
N ARG A 165 8.65 -7.06 8.21
CA ARG A 165 9.52 -7.85 9.09
C ARG A 165 8.88 -9.22 9.33
N ASP A 166 9.70 -10.16 9.76
CA ASP A 166 9.22 -11.43 10.27
C ASP A 166 8.63 -11.29 11.67
N LEU A 167 7.56 -12.05 11.93
CA LEU A 167 6.84 -12.03 13.21
C LEU A 167 7.73 -12.50 14.37
N TYR A 168 8.69 -13.41 14.11
CA TYR A 168 9.65 -13.89 15.09
C TYR A 168 10.58 -12.80 15.66
N MET A 169 10.68 -11.64 14.99
CA MET A 169 11.47 -10.50 15.47
C MET A 169 10.69 -9.57 16.41
N PHE A 170 9.39 -9.81 16.60
CA PHE A 170 8.53 -9.02 17.48
C PHE A 170 8.02 -9.80 18.70
N ASP A 171 8.21 -11.12 18.73
CA ASP A 171 7.85 -11.97 19.85
C ASP A 171 9.08 -12.77 20.35
N PRO A 172 9.78 -12.30 21.38
CA PRO A 172 10.93 -13.00 21.94
C PRO A 172 10.57 -14.33 22.65
N GLN A 173 9.28 -14.71 22.74
CA GLN A 173 8.86 -16.00 23.30
C GLN A 173 8.74 -17.13 22.26
N LEU A 174 8.97 -16.85 20.97
CA LEU A 174 8.93 -17.84 19.89
C LEU A 174 10.32 -18.16 19.28
N ALA A 175 11.40 -17.82 20.00
CA ALA A 175 12.79 -18.14 19.65
C ALA A 175 13.34 -19.29 20.48
#